data_AF-D6M3Z5-F1
#
_entry.id   AF-D6M3Z5-F1
#
_cell.length_a   1.000
_cell.length_b   1.000
_cell.length_c   1.000
_cell.angle_alpha   90.00
_cell.angle_beta   90.00
_cell.angle_gamma   90.00
#
_symmetry.space_group_name_H-M   'P 1'
#
loop_
_entity.id
_entity.type
_entity.pdbx_description
1 polymer ?
#
loop_
_entity_poly.entity_id
_entity_poly.type
_entity_poly.pdbx_seq_one_letter_code
_entity_poly.pdbx_strand_id
1 'polypeptide(L)'
;MDTPLTPLGLAPDRTVEVPPLVAHDVAGWYRYGPPPGERGPAVVLGHVTTGPDRDGVFRRLGGVERGDPIVVRRADGSTVRFVVDRVRTVAKSEFPTKEVYGDVPRAELRLITCGGRRDAAGYSANVIVFAHRTGAS
;
A
#
# COMPACT_ATOMS: atom_id res chain seq x y z
N MET A 1 -2.67 -3.27 -11.69
CA MET A 1 -1.98 -4.42 -11.06
C MET A 1 -3.06 -5.27 -10.41
N ASP A 2 -2.86 -6.58 -10.25
CA ASP A 2 -3.82 -7.46 -9.56
C ASP A 2 -3.05 -8.51 -8.75
N THR A 3 -3.44 -8.74 -7.50
CA THR A 3 -2.71 -9.58 -6.55
C THR A 3 -3.59 -9.95 -5.35
N PRO A 4 -3.43 -11.16 -4.77
CA PRO A 4 -4.03 -11.45 -3.47
C PRO A 4 -3.38 -10.60 -2.37
N LEU A 5 -4.13 -10.37 -1.29
CA LEU A 5 -3.62 -9.73 -0.08
C LEU A 5 -3.34 -10.76 0.99
N THR A 6 -2.12 -10.73 1.55
CA THR A 6 -1.75 -11.51 2.74
C THR A 6 -1.80 -10.62 4.00
N PRO A 7 -2.24 -11.11 5.16
CA PRO A 7 -2.24 -10.32 6.39
C PRO A 7 -0.80 -10.09 6.91
N LEU A 8 -0.44 -8.83 7.13
CA LEU A 8 0.82 -8.37 7.71
C LEU A 8 0.61 -7.92 9.15
N GLY A 9 1.52 -8.31 10.03
CA GLY A 9 1.61 -7.89 11.42
C GLY A 9 2.63 -6.78 11.63
N LEU A 10 3.33 -6.87 12.75
CA LEU A 10 4.42 -5.98 13.12
C LEU A 10 5.71 -6.79 13.26
N ALA A 11 6.80 -6.26 12.73
CA ALA A 11 8.14 -6.76 12.97
C ALA A 11 8.58 -6.49 14.43
N PRO A 12 9.68 -7.11 14.92
CA PRO A 12 10.15 -6.92 16.29
C PRO A 12 10.43 -5.46 16.69
N ASP A 13 10.81 -4.63 15.72
CA ASP A 13 11.05 -3.19 15.90
C ASP A 13 9.78 -2.32 15.84
N ARG A 14 8.61 -2.97 15.78
CA ARG A 14 7.28 -2.37 15.67
C ARG A 14 6.98 -1.65 14.37
N THR A 15 7.80 -1.84 13.34
CA THR A 15 7.43 -1.46 11.97
C THR A 15 6.42 -2.46 11.42
N VAL A 16 5.63 -2.05 10.42
CA VAL A 16 4.75 -3.00 9.70
C VAL A 16 5.61 -4.01 8.97
N GLU A 17 5.27 -5.29 9.10
CA GLU A 17 5.93 -6.35 8.34
C GLU A 17 5.90 -6.04 6.84
N VAL A 18 6.90 -6.50 6.11
CA VAL A 18 6.95 -6.38 4.65
C VAL A 18 6.57 -7.73 4.04
N PRO A 19 5.81 -7.78 2.93
CA PRO A 19 5.49 -9.05 2.28
C PRO A 19 6.76 -9.89 1.99
N PRO A 20 6.70 -11.22 2.15
CA PRO A 20 7.86 -12.07 1.88
C PRO A 20 8.23 -12.04 0.39
N LEU A 21 9.52 -12.12 0.09
CA LEU A 21 10.04 -12.18 -1.28
C LEU A 21 9.85 -13.60 -1.87
N VAL A 22 8.60 -13.96 -2.17
CA VAL A 22 8.24 -15.25 -2.78
C VAL A 22 8.09 -15.14 -4.30
N ALA A 23 8.11 -16.27 -5.01
CA ALA A 23 8.12 -16.33 -6.48
C ALA A 23 6.90 -15.67 -7.16
N HIS A 24 5.77 -15.59 -6.45
CA HIS A 24 4.59 -14.85 -6.87
C HIS A 24 4.45 -13.65 -5.94
N ASP A 25 5.03 -12.51 -6.31
CA ASP A 25 4.99 -11.32 -5.47
C ASP A 25 3.56 -10.99 -5.03
N VAL A 26 3.37 -10.81 -3.73
CA VAL A 26 2.06 -10.51 -3.12
C VAL A 26 2.09 -9.16 -2.45
N ALA A 27 0.98 -8.43 -2.51
CA ALA A 27 0.78 -7.32 -1.60
C ALA A 27 0.28 -7.85 -0.25
N GLY A 28 0.53 -7.10 0.81
CA GLY A 28 0.04 -7.46 2.14
C GLY A 28 -0.68 -6.31 2.81
N TRP A 29 -1.75 -6.64 3.53
CA TRP A 29 -2.58 -5.70 4.26
C TRP A 29 -2.19 -5.71 5.74
N TYR A 30 -1.98 -4.52 6.32
CA TYR A 30 -1.70 -4.38 7.74
C TYR A 30 -2.94 -4.68 8.60
N ARG A 31 -2.95 -5.86 9.23
CA ARG A 31 -4.14 -6.44 9.87
C ARG A 31 -4.59 -5.78 11.17
N TYR A 32 -3.71 -4.99 11.81
CA TYR A 32 -4.05 -4.24 13.03
C TYR A 32 -4.65 -2.87 12.73
N GLY A 33 -4.76 -2.48 11.45
CA GLY A 33 -5.54 -1.34 11.01
C GLY A 33 -6.97 -1.73 10.59
N PRO A 34 -7.77 -0.75 10.16
CA PRO A 34 -9.10 -1.01 9.61
C PRO A 34 -9.05 -1.94 8.38
N PRO A 35 -10.04 -2.85 8.24
CA PRO A 35 -10.25 -3.56 6.99
C PRO A 35 -10.56 -2.59 5.83
N PRO A 36 -10.13 -2.87 4.59
CA PRO A 36 -10.38 -1.99 3.45
C PRO A 36 -11.86 -1.69 3.26
N GLY A 37 -12.26 -0.42 3.44
CA GLY A 37 -13.62 0.09 3.26
C GLY A 37 -14.38 0.36 4.56
N GLU A 38 -13.81 0.00 5.70
CA GLU A 38 -14.23 0.47 7.01
C GLU A 38 -13.62 1.84 7.33
N ARG A 39 -14.15 2.52 8.35
CA ARG A 39 -13.67 3.84 8.79
C ARG A 39 -12.18 3.78 9.18
N GLY A 40 -11.41 4.74 8.68
CA GLY A 40 -9.97 4.84 8.90
C GLY A 40 -9.15 4.38 7.69
N PRO A 41 -7.80 4.41 7.78
CA PRO A 41 -6.93 4.06 6.67
C PRO A 41 -6.59 2.57 6.69
N ALA A 42 -7.07 1.81 5.70
CA ALA A 42 -6.52 0.49 5.42
C ALA A 42 -5.16 0.66 4.72
N VAL A 43 -4.13 -0.06 5.17
CA VAL A 43 -2.76 0.07 4.63
C VAL A 43 -2.33 -1.22 3.95
N VAL A 44 -1.89 -1.11 2.70
CA VAL A 44 -1.40 -2.22 1.88
C VAL A 44 0.02 -1.92 1.41
N LEU A 45 0.93 -2.85 1.65
CA LEU A 45 2.34 -2.78 1.28
C LEU A 45 2.63 -3.77 0.15
N GLY A 46 3.52 -3.41 -0.76
CA GLY A 46 3.97 -4.29 -1.83
C GLY A 46 5.34 -3.87 -2.35
N HIS A 47 6.09 -4.81 -2.92
CA HIS A 47 7.42 -4.54 -3.45
C HIS A 47 7.36 -3.80 -4.77
N VAL A 48 8.32 -2.91 -4.99
CA VAL A 48 8.59 -2.31 -6.30
C VAL A 48 9.41 -3.27 -7.16
N THR A 49 10.27 -4.08 -6.53
CA THR A 49 11.12 -5.13 -7.14
C THR A 49 11.31 -6.28 -6.15
N THR A 50 11.30 -7.52 -6.62
CA THR A 50 11.53 -8.75 -5.81
C THR A 50 12.90 -9.39 -6.01
N GLY A 51 13.80 -8.66 -6.66
CA GLY A 51 15.18 -9.05 -6.97
C GLY A 51 15.86 -7.98 -7.83
N PRO A 52 17.14 -8.15 -8.19
CA PRO A 52 17.85 -7.24 -9.09
C PRO A 52 17.09 -6.99 -10.41
N ASP A 53 16.59 -8.07 -11.03
CA ASP A 53 15.98 -8.05 -12.37
C ASP A 53 14.51 -8.50 -12.37
N ARG A 54 13.84 -8.48 -11.20
CA ARG A 54 12.44 -8.88 -11.07
C ARG A 54 11.60 -7.72 -10.55
N ASP A 55 10.60 -7.36 -11.33
CA ASP A 55 9.58 -6.40 -10.92
C ASP A 55 8.75 -6.94 -9.75
N GLY A 56 8.32 -6.02 -8.90
CA GLY A 56 7.34 -6.30 -7.87
C GLY A 56 5.93 -5.87 -8.30
N VAL A 57 4.95 -6.31 -7.55
CA VAL A 57 3.53 -6.07 -7.76
C VAL A 57 3.20 -4.58 -7.80
N PHE A 58 3.94 -3.76 -7.06
CA PHE A 58 3.80 -2.31 -7.02
C PHE A 58 4.86 -1.59 -7.86
N ARG A 59 5.54 -2.27 -8.79
CA ARG A 59 6.51 -1.67 -9.73
C ARG A 59 6.01 -0.40 -10.40
N ARG A 60 4.74 -0.40 -10.78
CA ARG A 60 4.05 0.68 -11.50
C ARG A 60 3.27 1.64 -10.59
N LEU A 61 3.32 1.48 -9.27
CA LEU A 61 2.52 2.27 -8.33
C LEU A 61 2.84 3.77 -8.40
N GLY A 62 4.10 4.12 -8.67
CA GLY A 62 4.53 5.52 -8.84
C GLY A 62 3.99 6.24 -10.07
N GLY A 63 3.39 5.52 -11.02
CA GLY A 63 2.74 6.10 -12.20
C GLY A 63 1.22 6.20 -12.10
N VAL A 64 0.64 5.90 -10.93
CA VAL A 64 -0.79 6.07 -10.67
C VAL A 64 -1.12 7.54 -10.52
N GLU A 65 -2.27 7.95 -11.02
CA GLU A 65 -2.71 9.35 -11.05
C GLU A 65 -3.99 9.56 -10.23
N ARG A 66 -4.27 10.83 -9.88
CA ARG A 66 -5.52 11.21 -9.23
C ARG A 66 -6.70 10.84 -10.12
N GLY A 67 -7.71 10.20 -9.54
CA GLY A 67 -8.88 9.71 -10.29
C GLY A 67 -8.80 8.25 -10.70
N ASP A 68 -7.62 7.62 -10.62
CA ASP A 68 -7.49 6.20 -10.94
C ASP A 68 -8.33 5.33 -9.99
N PRO A 69 -9.04 4.32 -10.51
CA PRO A 69 -9.83 3.42 -9.70
C PRO A 69 -8.97 2.35 -9.03
N ILE A 70 -9.30 2.03 -7.78
CA ILE A 70 -8.75 0.88 -7.06
C ILE A 70 -9.91 0.02 -6.57
N VAL A 71 -9.79 -1.30 -6.73
CA VAL A 71 -10.80 -2.27 -6.32
C VAL A 71 -10.17 -3.23 -5.31
N VAL A 72 -10.86 -3.46 -4.19
CA VAL A 72 -10.47 -4.46 -3.20
C VAL A 72 -11.61 -5.46 -3.04
N ARG A 73 -11.34 -6.73 -3.33
CA ARG A 73 -12.26 -7.84 -3.05
C ARG A 73 -11.97 -8.39 -1.66
N ARG A 74 -12.98 -8.38 -0.79
CA ARG A 74 -12.88 -8.89 0.59
C ARG A 74 -13.17 -10.39 0.64
N ALA A 75 -12.76 -11.02 1.74
CA ALA A 75 -13.00 -12.45 1.97
C ALA A 75 -14.50 -12.79 2.13
N ASP A 76 -15.33 -11.82 2.53
CA ASP A 76 -16.79 -11.96 2.61
C ASP A 76 -17.50 -11.92 1.23
N GLY A 77 -16.74 -11.81 0.14
CA GLY A 77 -17.25 -11.72 -1.23
C GLY A 77 -17.66 -10.32 -1.68
N SER A 78 -17.68 -9.34 -0.77
CA SER A 78 -17.97 -7.95 -1.11
C SER A 78 -16.80 -7.28 -1.84
N THR A 79 -17.12 -6.25 -2.61
CA THR A 79 -16.14 -5.45 -3.36
C THR A 79 -16.22 -4.00 -2.92
N VAL A 80 -15.08 -3.44 -2.54
CA VAL A 80 -14.95 -2.02 -2.20
C VAL A 80 -14.19 -1.31 -3.30
N ARG A 81 -14.73 -0.17 -3.74
CA ARG A 81 -14.10 0.70 -4.73
C ARG A 81 -13.52 1.92 -4.05
N PHE A 82 -12.36 2.33 -4.51
CA PHE A 82 -11.69 3.55 -4.09
C PHE A 82 -11.28 4.35 -5.32
N VAL A 83 -11.07 5.64 -5.13
CA VAL A 83 -10.48 6.53 -6.13
C VAL A 83 -9.25 7.20 -5.54
N VAL A 84 -8.19 7.29 -6.34
CA VAL A 84 -6.94 7.92 -5.93
C VAL A 84 -7.13 9.42 -5.75
N ASP A 85 -6.76 9.91 -4.57
CA ASP A 85 -6.76 11.33 -4.22
C ASP A 85 -5.45 12.01 -4.65
N ARG A 86 -4.32 11.36 -4.33
CA ARG A 86 -2.95 11.85 -4.58
C ARG A 86 -1.92 10.74 -4.45
N VAL A 87 -0.75 10.96 -5.04
CA VAL A 87 0.46 10.14 -4.85
C VAL A 87 1.56 11.02 -4.27
N ARG A 88 2.30 10.51 -3.29
CA ARG A 88 3.47 11.18 -2.71
C ARG A 88 4.69 10.28 -2.79
N THR A 89 5.82 10.83 -3.22
CA THR A 89 7.13 10.21 -3.03
C THR A 89 7.83 10.95 -1.90
N VAL A 90 8.21 10.24 -0.84
CA VAL A 90 8.79 10.81 0.39
C VAL A 90 10.09 10.09 0.74
N ALA A 91 11.11 10.82 1.19
CA ALA A 91 12.31 10.19 1.73
C ALA A 91 11.93 9.25 2.89
N LYS A 92 12.66 8.14 3.06
CA LYS A 92 12.38 7.18 4.14
C LYS A 92 12.42 7.82 5.53
N SER A 93 13.32 8.79 5.74
CA SER A 93 13.46 9.56 6.97
C SER A 93 12.30 10.53 7.25
N GLU A 94 11.49 10.83 6.23
CA GLU A 94 10.38 11.79 6.29
C GLU A 94 9.03 11.09 6.14
N PHE A 95 9.00 9.77 6.39
CA PHE A 95 7.80 8.97 6.23
C PHE A 95 6.66 9.54 7.10
N PRO A 96 5.51 9.93 6.51
CA PRO A 96 4.47 10.67 7.22
C PRO A 96 3.57 9.72 8.03
N THR A 97 4.10 9.15 9.11
CA THR A 97 3.45 8.14 9.95
C THR A 97 2.02 8.52 10.33
N LYS A 98 1.78 9.78 10.73
CA LYS A 98 0.44 10.26 11.11
C LYS A 98 -0.54 10.29 9.93
N GLU A 99 -0.12 10.62 8.72
CA GLU A 99 -1.01 10.63 7.54
C GLU A 99 -1.30 9.21 7.02
N VAL A 100 -0.38 8.27 7.26
CA VAL A 100 -0.52 6.87 6.82
C VAL A 100 -1.36 6.06 7.80
N TYR A 101 -1.09 6.18 9.10
CA TYR A 101 -1.68 5.31 10.12
C TYR A 101 -2.64 6.03 11.06
N GLY A 102 -2.67 7.37 11.06
CA GLY A 102 -3.56 8.14 11.94
C GLY A 102 -5.02 8.06 11.51
N ASP A 103 -5.92 8.22 12.48
CA ASP A 103 -7.35 8.11 12.26
C ASP A 103 -7.88 9.14 11.25
N VAL A 104 -8.80 8.68 10.40
CA VAL A 104 -9.57 9.51 9.47
C VAL A 104 -11.05 9.16 9.56
N PRO A 105 -11.98 10.12 9.42
CA PRO A 105 -13.40 9.90 9.68
C PRO A 105 -14.13 9.11 8.58
N ARG A 106 -13.48 8.86 7.45
CA ARG A 106 -14.03 8.13 6.29
C ARG A 106 -13.23 6.86 6.00
N ALA A 107 -13.74 6.00 5.13
CA ALA A 107 -13.01 4.83 4.67
C ALA A 107 -11.95 5.22 3.65
N GLU A 108 -10.69 4.96 3.97
CA GLU A 108 -9.54 5.31 3.14
C GLU A 108 -8.61 4.12 2.90
N LEU A 109 -7.79 4.24 1.87
CA LEU A 109 -6.77 3.26 1.49
C LEU A 109 -5.42 3.97 1.33
N ARG A 110 -4.37 3.28 1.77
CA ARG A 110 -2.96 3.63 1.54
C ARG A 110 -2.30 2.46 0.81
N LEU A 111 -1.72 2.71 -0.36
CA LEU A 111 -0.84 1.74 -1.03
C LEU A 111 0.59 2.24 -0.91
N ILE A 112 1.51 1.40 -0.44
CA ILE A 112 2.88 1.80 -0.12
C ILE A 112 3.86 0.86 -0.81
N THR A 113 4.86 1.45 -1.46
CA THR A 113 6.02 0.73 -2.00
C THR A 113 7.31 1.53 -1.84
N CYS A 114 8.45 0.87 -2.04
CA CYS A 114 9.74 1.54 -2.15
C CYS A 114 9.83 2.34 -3.46
N GLY A 115 10.56 3.46 -3.45
CA GLY A 115 10.77 4.29 -4.64
C GLY A 115 11.97 5.22 -4.53
N GLY A 116 12.06 6.21 -5.43
CA GLY A 116 13.24 7.06 -5.54
C GLY A 116 14.45 6.34 -6.12
N ARG A 117 15.66 6.88 -5.88
CA ARG A 117 16.91 6.30 -6.38
C ARG A 117 17.20 5.00 -5.64
N ARG A 118 17.64 3.98 -6.38
CA ARG A 118 18.15 2.72 -5.81
C ARG A 118 19.67 2.76 -5.75
N ASP A 119 20.23 2.37 -4.61
CA ASP A 119 21.66 2.07 -4.45
C ASP A 119 21.87 0.79 -3.62
N ALA A 120 23.09 0.57 -3.14
CA ALA A 120 23.45 -0.59 -2.33
C ALA A 120 22.68 -0.69 -1.00
N ALA A 121 22.19 0.44 -0.45
CA ALA A 121 21.34 0.45 0.73
C ALA A 121 19.84 0.24 0.38
N GLY A 122 19.52 0.13 -0.91
CA GLY A 122 18.18 -0.04 -1.43
C GLY A 122 17.59 1.27 -1.96
N TYR A 123 16.26 1.35 -1.94
CA TYR A 123 15.52 2.53 -2.41
C TYR A 123 15.58 3.66 -1.37
N SER A 124 15.78 4.90 -1.82
CA SER A 124 15.93 6.08 -0.95
C SER A 124 14.61 6.63 -0.41
N ALA A 125 13.48 6.27 -1.03
CA ALA A 125 12.17 6.84 -0.74
C ALA A 125 11.08 5.76 -0.65
N ASN A 126 9.89 6.19 -0.24
CA ASN A 126 8.65 5.46 -0.37
C ASN A 126 7.70 6.21 -1.30
N VAL A 127 6.93 5.47 -2.10
CA VAL A 127 5.77 5.97 -2.83
C VAL A 127 4.53 5.59 -2.04
N ILE A 128 3.65 6.56 -1.78
CA ILE A 128 2.41 6.40 -1.03
C ILE A 128 1.26 6.93 -1.87
N VAL A 129 0.34 6.05 -2.22
CA VAL A 129 -0.95 6.39 -2.84
C VAL A 129 -1.97 6.58 -1.73
N PHE A 130 -2.68 7.71 -1.76
CA PHE A 130 -3.79 8.02 -0.88
C PHE A 130 -5.07 7.92 -1.69
N ALA A 131 -6.05 7.16 -1.21
CA ALA A 131 -7.33 6.97 -1.88
C ALA A 131 -8.48 6.94 -0.87
N HIS A 132 -9.68 7.28 -1.31
CA HIS A 132 -10.89 7.18 -0.50
C HIS A 132 -11.92 6.29 -1.16
N ARG A 133 -12.76 5.66 -0.35
CA ARG A 133 -13.84 4.80 -0.84
C ARG A 133 -14.82 5.64 -1.66
N THR A 134 -15.09 5.21 -2.88
CA THR A 134 -16.25 5.69 -3.64
C THR A 134 -17.47 4.88 -3.18
N GLY A 135 -18.61 5.54 -2.94
CA GLY A 135 -19.77 4.95 -2.28
C GLY A 135 -20.22 3.60 -2.89
N ALA A 136 -20.99 2.82 -2.12
CA ALA A 136 -21.74 1.72 -2.74
C ALA A 136 -22.78 2.34 -3.68
N SER A 137 -22.70 2.02 -4.97
CA SER A 137 -23.87 2.16 -5.86
C SER A 137 -24.87 1.06 -5.56
#